data_AF-A0ABD2YDH6-F1
#
_entry.id   AF-A0ABD2YDH6-F1
#
_cell.length_a   1.000
_cell.length_b   1.000
_cell.length_c   1.000
_cell.angle_alpha   90.00
_cell.angle_beta   90.00
_cell.angle_gamma   90.00
#
_symmetry.space_group_name_H-M   'P 1'
#
loop_
_entity.id
_entity.type
_entity.pdbx_description
1 polymer ?
#
loop_
_entity_poly.entity_id
_entity_poly.type
_entity_poly.pdbx_seq_one_letter_code
_entity_poly.pdbx_strand_id
1 'polypeptide(L)'
;MNHLDRTNLMSLISVHPSLAAEKDFFVNKTALMELESNPDAGVKVKFVMELICSSMLLHEKVLVFCEYIPPLRFIMKQLEHKFSWMEGKEMLYMDGKRDVKDRQSSISSFNNPRREAKVLLASTRACAKGINLARASRICFA
;
A
#
# COMPACT_ATOMS: atom_id res chain seq x y z
N MET A 1 -16.66 1.38 22.17
CA MET A 1 -15.76 1.75 21.07
C MET A 1 -15.35 3.20 21.28
N ASN A 2 -14.07 3.46 21.54
CA ASN A 2 -13.60 4.84 21.76
C ASN A 2 -13.53 5.59 20.42
N HIS A 3 -13.28 6.91 20.45
CA HIS A 3 -13.21 7.73 19.23
C HIS A 3 -12.10 7.25 18.27
N LEU A 4 -10.94 6.86 18.82
CA LEU A 4 -9.79 6.40 18.04
C LEU A 4 -10.07 5.10 17.28
N ASP A 5 -10.77 4.16 17.91
CA ASP A 5 -11.21 2.90 17.29
C ASP A 5 -12.18 3.17 16.14
N ARG A 6 -13.08 4.17 16.30
CA ARG A 6 -14.04 4.57 15.26
C ARG A 6 -13.35 5.20 14.07
N THR A 7 -12.42 6.13 14.31
CA THR A 7 -11.64 6.75 13.24
C THR A 7 -10.84 5.71 12.48
N ASN A 8 -10.16 4.80 13.19
CA ASN A 8 -9.40 3.70 12.58
C ASN A 8 -10.31 2.79 11.73
N LEU A 9 -11.47 2.39 12.24
CA LEU A 9 -12.44 1.58 11.49
C LEU A 9 -12.92 2.27 10.21
N MET A 10 -13.28 3.56 10.31
CA MET A 10 -13.71 4.33 9.14
C MET A 10 -12.60 4.43 8.09
N SER A 11 -11.35 4.60 8.52
CA SER A 11 -10.20 4.56 7.61
C SER A 11 -10.07 3.20 6.92
N LEU A 12 -10.19 2.08 7.64
CA LEU A 12 -10.13 0.73 7.05
C LEU A 12 -11.23 0.51 6.00
N ILE A 13 -12.49 0.82 6.34
CA ILE A 13 -13.63 0.67 5.41
C ILE A 13 -13.45 1.54 4.17
N SER A 14 -12.95 2.78 4.35
CA SER A 14 -12.71 3.69 3.22
C SER A 14 -11.68 3.15 2.23
N VAL A 15 -10.74 2.31 2.70
CA VAL A 15 -9.76 1.63 1.85
C VAL A 15 -10.40 0.44 1.17
N HIS A 16 -10.91 -0.49 1.97
CA HIS A 16 -11.54 -1.72 1.48
C HIS A 16 -12.46 -2.34 2.55
N PRO A 17 -13.71 -2.71 2.24
CA PRO A 17 -14.65 -3.26 3.22
C PRO A 17 -14.14 -4.50 3.95
N SER A 18 -13.38 -5.38 3.28
CA SER A 18 -12.84 -6.60 3.89
C SER A 18 -11.88 -6.32 5.05
N LEU A 19 -11.22 -5.15 5.09
CA LEU A 19 -10.32 -4.79 6.19
C LEU A 19 -11.05 -4.55 7.51
N ALA A 20 -12.36 -4.32 7.45
CA ALA A 20 -13.21 -4.23 8.62
C ALA A 20 -13.68 -5.60 9.14
N ALA A 21 -13.55 -6.67 8.34
CA ALA A 21 -14.00 -8.01 8.70
C ALA A 21 -13.28 -8.56 9.94
N GLU A 22 -12.03 -8.14 10.18
CA GLU A 22 -11.27 -8.52 11.37
C GLU A 22 -11.82 -7.92 12.67
N LYS A 23 -12.76 -6.96 12.60
CA LYS A 23 -13.38 -6.34 13.77
C LYS A 23 -14.67 -7.07 14.15
N ASP A 24 -14.80 -7.44 15.42
CA ASP A 24 -15.90 -8.28 15.95
C ASP A 24 -17.30 -7.62 15.91
N PHE A 25 -17.42 -6.39 15.41
CA PHE A 25 -18.66 -5.64 15.40
C PHE A 25 -19.54 -5.89 14.17
N PHE A 26 -19.05 -6.61 13.15
CA PHE A 26 -19.78 -6.82 11.90
C PHE A 26 -20.55 -8.13 11.90
N VAL A 27 -21.88 -8.04 11.74
CA VAL A 27 -22.80 -9.18 11.70
C VAL A 27 -22.57 -10.08 10.47
N ASN A 28 -22.04 -9.52 9.37
CA ASN A 28 -21.81 -10.25 8.12
C ASN A 28 -20.33 -10.33 7.71
N LYS A 29 -19.52 -10.94 8.58
CA LYS A 29 -18.07 -11.10 8.39
C LYS A 29 -17.74 -11.92 7.13
N THR A 30 -18.54 -12.94 6.82
CA THR A 30 -18.37 -13.81 5.63
C THR A 30 -18.48 -13.01 4.33
N ALA A 31 -19.51 -12.19 4.15
CA ALA A 31 -19.66 -11.37 2.95
C ALA A 31 -18.52 -10.36 2.78
N LEU A 32 -17.96 -9.83 3.87
CA LEU A 32 -16.80 -8.95 3.81
C LEU A 32 -15.52 -9.69 3.38
N MET A 33 -15.35 -10.94 3.79
CA MET A 33 -14.20 -11.77 3.38
C MET A 33 -14.27 -12.16 1.90
N GLU A 34 -15.46 -12.40 1.37
CA GLU A 34 -15.65 -12.69 -0.07
C GLU A 34 -15.19 -11.53 -0.96
N LEU A 35 -15.25 -10.29 -0.46
CA LEU A 35 -14.77 -9.12 -1.17
C LEU A 35 -13.23 -9.01 -1.18
N GLU A 36 -12.50 -9.73 -0.31
CA GLU A 36 -11.06 -9.54 -0.11
C GLU A 36 -10.23 -9.69 -1.40
N SER A 37 -10.66 -10.57 -2.32
CA SER A 37 -10.00 -10.79 -3.60
C SER A 37 -10.36 -9.77 -4.68
N ASN A 38 -11.35 -8.92 -4.44
CA ASN A 38 -11.86 -7.95 -5.39
C ASN A 38 -11.36 -6.53 -5.05
N PRO A 39 -10.27 -6.05 -5.67
CA PRO A 39 -9.76 -4.71 -5.42
C PRO A 39 -10.76 -3.60 -5.76
N ASP A 40 -11.74 -3.87 -6.63
CA ASP A 40 -12.76 -2.90 -7.04
C ASP A 40 -13.84 -2.66 -5.97
N ALA A 41 -13.94 -3.53 -4.97
CA ALA A 41 -14.85 -3.34 -3.84
C ALA A 41 -14.39 -2.22 -2.89
N GLY A 42 -13.13 -1.81 -2.94
CA GLY A 42 -12.58 -0.67 -2.20
C GLY A 42 -12.17 0.46 -3.12
N VAL A 43 -12.82 1.63 -3.03
CA VAL A 43 -12.58 2.75 -3.96
C VAL A 43 -11.12 3.22 -3.99
N LYS A 44 -10.44 3.25 -2.83
CA LYS A 44 -9.04 3.66 -2.76
C LYS A 44 -8.10 2.60 -3.30
N VAL A 45 -8.38 1.33 -3.01
CA VAL A 45 -7.59 0.21 -3.57
C VAL A 45 -7.72 0.20 -5.08
N LYS A 46 -8.95 0.30 -5.61
CA LYS A 46 -9.21 0.45 -7.04
C LYS A 46 -8.39 1.58 -7.66
N PHE A 47 -8.45 2.77 -7.07
CA PHE A 47 -7.69 3.94 -7.55
C PHE A 47 -6.17 3.67 -7.57
N VAL A 48 -5.61 3.10 -6.50
CA VAL A 48 -4.18 2.76 -6.43
C VAL A 48 -3.82 1.74 -7.51
N MET A 49 -4.64 0.72 -7.71
CA MET A 49 -4.41 -0.31 -8.72
C MET A 49 -4.45 0.28 -10.15
N GLU A 50 -5.41 1.14 -10.44
CA GLU A 50 -5.51 1.84 -11.74
C GLU A 50 -4.32 2.78 -11.97
N LEU A 51 -3.90 3.53 -10.94
CA LEU A 51 -2.73 4.40 -11.01
C LEU A 51 -1.45 3.61 -11.31
N ILE A 52 -1.26 2.45 -10.66
CA ILE A 52 -0.11 1.58 -10.88
C ILE A 52 -0.16 0.99 -12.30
N CYS A 53 -1.32 0.47 -12.73
CA CYS A 53 -1.51 0.00 -14.11
C CYS A 53 -1.13 1.07 -15.14
N SER A 54 -1.63 2.29 -14.97
CA SER A 54 -1.33 3.41 -15.88
C SER A 54 0.15 3.77 -15.88
N SER A 55 0.80 3.77 -14.71
CA SER A 55 2.23 4.08 -14.57
C SER A 55 3.12 3.04 -15.25
N MET A 56 2.70 1.77 -15.24
CA MET A 56 3.44 0.69 -15.93
C MET A 56 3.55 0.95 -17.44
N LEU A 57 2.50 1.49 -18.07
CA LEU A 57 2.50 1.81 -19.50
C LEU A 57 3.50 2.93 -19.86
N LEU A 58 3.77 3.82 -18.90
CA LEU A 58 4.70 4.94 -19.06
C LEU A 58 6.09 4.65 -18.47
N HIS A 59 6.33 3.42 -17.99
CA HIS A 59 7.55 3.03 -17.28
C HIS A 59 7.88 3.94 -16.08
N GLU A 60 6.83 4.44 -15.44
CA GLU A 60 6.85 5.33 -14.29
C GLU A 60 6.90 4.55 -12.97
N LYS A 61 7.59 5.07 -11.95
CA LYS A 61 7.62 4.46 -10.62
C LYS A 61 6.65 5.15 -9.68
N VAL A 62 5.89 4.37 -8.93
CA VAL A 62 4.84 4.85 -8.05
C VAL A 62 5.27 4.74 -6.59
N LEU A 63 5.01 5.80 -5.84
CA LEU A 63 5.14 5.82 -4.39
C LEU A 63 3.74 5.84 -3.76
N VAL A 64 3.42 4.82 -2.97
CA VAL A 64 2.16 4.72 -2.24
C VAL A 64 2.43 4.98 -0.77
N PHE A 65 1.81 6.02 -0.22
CA PHE A 65 1.82 6.33 1.20
C PHE A 65 0.54 5.87 1.88
N CYS A 66 0.67 5.33 3.08
CA CYS A 66 -0.47 5.12 3.96
C CYS A 66 -0.08 5.39 5.41
N GLU A 67 -1.01 5.96 6.19
CA GLU A 67 -0.81 6.14 7.63
C GLU A 67 -0.82 4.79 8.36
N TYR A 68 -1.69 3.88 7.92
CA TYR A 68 -1.96 2.60 8.57
C TYR A 68 -1.29 1.44 7.85
N ILE A 69 -0.67 0.56 8.62
CA ILE A 69 0.04 -0.62 8.10
C ILE A 69 -0.91 -1.66 7.47
N PRO A 70 -2.08 -2.00 8.06
CA PRO A 70 -2.96 -3.02 7.47
C PRO A 70 -3.44 -2.66 6.04
N PRO A 71 -3.94 -1.44 5.76
CA PRO A 71 -4.21 -1.00 4.39
C PRO A 71 -3.01 -1.09 3.44
N LEU A 72 -1.82 -0.69 3.90
CA LEU A 72 -0.60 -0.73 3.09
C LEU A 72 -0.24 -2.17 2.69
N ARG A 73 -0.32 -3.11 3.64
CA ARG A 73 -0.09 -4.53 3.40
C ARG A 73 -1.18 -5.16 2.54
N PHE A 74 -2.43 -4.70 2.70
CA PHE A 74 -3.53 -5.14 1.85
C PHE A 74 -3.31 -4.77 0.39
N ILE A 75 -2.97 -3.52 0.11
CA ILE A 75 -2.65 -3.06 -1.26
C ILE A 75 -1.51 -3.92 -1.84
N MET A 76 -0.47 -4.19 -1.05
CA MET A 76 0.63 -5.05 -1.48
C MET A 76 0.17 -6.46 -1.87
N LYS A 77 -0.67 -7.10 -1.05
CA LYS A 77 -1.28 -8.41 -1.36
C LYS A 77 -2.12 -8.38 -2.64
N GLN A 78 -2.86 -7.29 -2.89
CA GLN A 78 -3.62 -7.12 -4.13
C GLN A 78 -2.69 -7.04 -5.36
N LEU A 79 -1.54 -6.38 -5.24
CA LEU A 79 -0.53 -6.30 -6.30
C LEU A 79 0.14 -7.65 -6.56
N GLU A 80 0.48 -8.38 -5.50
CA GLU A 80 0.99 -9.76 -5.58
C GLU A 80 0.00 -10.64 -6.34
N HIS A 81 -1.28 -10.61 -5.97
CA HIS A 81 -2.31 -11.43 -6.59
C HIS A 81 -2.57 -11.05 -8.06
N LYS A 82 -2.66 -9.75 -8.37
CA LYS A 82 -3.01 -9.28 -9.72
C LYS A 82 -1.86 -9.41 -10.72
N PHE A 83 -0.63 -9.18 -10.28
CA PHE A 83 0.53 -9.07 -11.18
C PHE A 83 1.61 -10.11 -10.95
N SER A 84 1.45 -11.00 -9.96
CA SER A 84 2.47 -11.96 -9.53
C SER A 84 3.80 -11.30 -9.16
N TRP A 85 3.74 -10.09 -8.62
CA TRP A 85 4.92 -9.33 -8.19
C TRP A 85 5.45 -9.82 -6.85
N MET A 86 6.74 -9.58 -6.60
CA MET A 86 7.40 -10.01 -5.36
C MET A 86 7.93 -8.83 -4.55
N GLU A 87 7.83 -8.93 -3.21
CA GLU A 87 8.54 -8.04 -2.29
C GLU A 87 10.06 -8.13 -2.54
N GLY A 88 10.72 -6.98 -2.62
CA GLY A 88 12.16 -6.86 -2.86
C GLY A 88 12.56 -6.82 -4.34
N LYS A 89 11.63 -7.08 -5.27
CA LYS A 89 11.88 -7.04 -6.72
C LYS A 89 11.08 -5.95 -7.40
N GLU A 90 9.82 -6.20 -7.74
CA GLU A 90 8.92 -5.20 -8.34
C GLU A 90 8.30 -4.27 -7.29
N MET A 91 8.09 -4.79 -6.08
CA MET A 91 7.50 -4.06 -4.95
C MET A 91 8.51 -3.90 -3.83
N LEU A 92 8.66 -2.68 -3.34
CA LEU A 92 9.46 -2.37 -2.17
C LEU A 92 8.54 -1.95 -1.03
N TYR A 93 8.90 -2.31 0.21
CA TYR A 93 8.13 -1.99 1.40
C TYR A 93 8.97 -1.22 2.42
N MET A 94 8.38 -0.23 3.08
CA MET A 94 9.05 0.58 4.09
C MET A 94 8.09 1.05 5.20
N ASP A 95 8.31 0.62 6.44
CA ASP A 95 7.56 1.10 7.60
C ASP A 95 8.46 1.79 8.66
N GLY A 96 7.83 2.44 9.63
CA GLY A 96 8.55 3.13 10.71
C GLY A 96 9.25 2.22 11.72
N LYS A 97 9.10 0.89 11.62
CA LYS A 97 9.76 -0.10 12.49
C LYS A 97 11.07 -0.63 11.89
N ARG A 98 11.25 -0.52 10.57
CA ARG A 98 12.47 -0.92 9.86
C ARG A 98 13.68 -0.08 10.27
N ASP A 99 14.85 -0.72 10.36
CA ASP A 99 16.12 -0.05 10.62
C ASP A 99 16.46 0.97 9.51
N VAL A 100 17.25 1.99 9.85
CA VAL A 100 17.75 3.00 8.91
C VAL A 100 18.41 2.35 7.69
N LYS A 101 19.19 1.28 7.88
CA LYS A 101 19.89 0.56 6.80
C LYS A 101 18.93 -0.05 5.80
N ASP A 102 17.88 -0.72 6.28
CA ASP A 102 16.85 -1.33 5.43
C ASP A 102 16.11 -0.28 4.62
N ARG A 103 15.76 0.84 5.27
CA ARG A 103 15.12 1.98 4.58
C ARG A 103 16.01 2.53 3.47
N GLN A 104 17.30 2.73 3.74
CA GLN A 104 18.25 3.24 2.76
C GLN A 104 18.45 2.28 1.58
N SER A 105 18.44 0.97 1.85
CA SER A 105 18.48 -0.07 0.81
C SER A 105 17.27 -0.01 -0.11
N SER A 106 16.06 0.11 0.45
CA SER A 106 14.82 0.29 -0.33
C SER A 106 14.84 1.58 -1.15
N ILE A 107 15.29 2.70 -0.58
CA ILE A 107 15.41 3.98 -1.30
C ILE A 107 16.41 3.87 -2.47
N SER A 108 17.58 3.29 -2.23
CA SER A 108 18.60 3.10 -3.26
C SER A 108 18.10 2.20 -4.40
N SER A 109 17.43 1.10 -4.04
CA SER A 109 16.83 0.18 -5.01
C SER A 109 15.73 0.85 -5.82
N PHE A 110 14.88 1.66 -5.19
CA PHE A 110 13.83 2.40 -5.87
C PHE A 110 14.39 3.46 -6.84
N ASN A 111 15.43 4.19 -6.44
CA ASN A 111 16.04 5.23 -7.27
C ASN A 111 16.93 4.71 -8.40
N ASN A 112 17.24 3.42 -8.41
CA ASN A 112 18.06 2.82 -9.46
C ASN A 112 17.22 2.55 -10.73
N PRO A 113 17.54 3.16 -11.88
CA PRO A 113 16.80 2.96 -13.12
C PRO A 113 17.00 1.57 -13.73
N ARG A 114 18.06 0.85 -13.35
CA ARG A 114 18.35 -0.52 -13.81
C ARG A 114 17.65 -1.59 -12.96
N ARG A 115 17.00 -1.21 -11.86
CA ARG A 115 16.29 -2.14 -10.97
C ARG A 115 14.83 -2.27 -11.38
N GLU A 116 14.29 -3.47 -11.18
CA GLU A 116 12.92 -3.86 -11.53
C GLU A 116 11.84 -3.25 -10.63
N ALA A 117 12.23 -2.47 -9.61
CA ALA A 117 11.29 -1.84 -8.69
C ALA A 117 10.38 -0.85 -9.42
N LYS A 118 9.07 -1.12 -9.34
CA LYS A 118 7.97 -0.34 -9.94
C LYS A 118 7.23 0.46 -8.89
N VAL A 119 7.04 -0.12 -7.70
CA VAL A 119 6.25 0.49 -6.62
C VAL A 119 7.02 0.46 -5.32
N LEU A 120 7.01 1.57 -4.58
CA LEU A 120 7.41 1.63 -3.17
C LEU A 120 6.17 1.91 -2.32
N LEU A 121 5.84 0.96 -1.44
CA LEU A 121 4.78 1.09 -0.44
C LEU A 121 5.40 1.52 0.88
N ALA A 122 5.06 2.72 1.35
CA ALA A 122 5.67 3.30 2.53
C ALA A 122 4.64 3.81 3.55
N SER A 123 4.89 3.55 4.82
CA SER A 123 4.11 4.21 5.88
C SER A 123 4.50 5.69 5.97
N THR A 124 3.56 6.58 6.30
CA THR A 124 3.86 8.01 6.50
C THR A 124 4.98 8.22 7.51
N ARG A 125 4.97 7.43 8.59
CA ARG A 125 6.02 7.48 9.64
C ARG A 125 7.40 7.09 9.11
N ALA A 126 7.47 6.16 8.17
CA ALA A 126 8.73 5.79 7.54
C ALA A 126 9.38 6.97 6.79
N CYS A 127 8.58 7.96 6.39
CA CYS A 127 9.00 9.03 5.49
C CYS A 127 9.19 10.38 6.19
N ALA A 128 9.09 10.39 7.52
CA ALA A 128 9.01 11.61 8.29
C ALA A 128 10.28 12.49 8.25
N LYS A 129 11.48 11.97 7.89
CA LYS A 129 12.71 12.77 7.74
C LYS A 129 13.70 12.21 6.71
N GLY A 130 14.23 13.08 5.85
CA GLY A 130 15.50 12.87 5.12
C GLY A 130 15.49 11.89 3.95
N ILE A 131 14.32 11.52 3.42
CA ILE A 131 14.22 10.58 2.30
C ILE A 131 14.22 11.31 0.96
N ASN A 132 15.07 10.86 0.03
CA ASN A 132 15.09 11.32 -1.37
C ASN A 132 14.61 10.20 -2.29
N LEU A 133 13.41 10.34 -2.86
CA LEU A 133 12.82 9.42 -3.85
C LEU A 133 12.71 10.09 -5.21
N ALA A 134 13.83 10.58 -5.74
CA ALA A 134 13.92 11.29 -7.02
C ALA A 134 13.34 10.54 -8.23
N ARG A 135 13.14 9.22 -8.13
CA ARG A 135 12.52 8.42 -9.21
C ARG A 135 11.02 8.19 -9.06
N ALA A 136 10.39 8.64 -7.99
CA ALA A 136 8.93 8.63 -7.92
C ALA A 136 8.39 9.67 -8.90
N SER A 137 7.59 9.23 -9.87
CA SER A 137 6.88 10.13 -10.80
C SER A 137 5.43 10.34 -10.39
N ARG A 138 4.87 9.42 -9.58
CA ARG A 138 3.51 9.54 -9.04
C ARG A 138 3.48 9.20 -7.57
N ILE A 139 2.67 9.94 -6.83
CA ILE A 139 2.46 9.78 -5.39
C ILE A 139 0.97 9.59 -5.14
N CYS A 140 0.61 8.57 -4.37
CA CYS A 140 -0.75 8.35 -3.92
C CYS A 140 -0.81 8.20 -2.40
N PHE A 141 -1.85 8.78 -1.79
CA PHE A 141 -2.17 8.62 -0.38
C PHE A 141 -3.40 7.71 -0.27
N ALA A 142 -3.20 6.53 0.34
CA ALA A 142 -4.24 5.54 0.61
C ALA A 142 -4.79 5.70 2.03
#